data_AF-A0A3B4H935-F1
#
_entry.id   AF-A0A3B4H935-F1
#
_cell.length_a   1.000
_cell.length_b   1.000
_cell.length_c   1.000
_cell.angle_alpha   90.00
_cell.angle_beta   90.00
_cell.angle_gamma   90.00
#
_symmetry.space_group_name_H-M   'P 1'
#
loop_
_entity.id
_entity.type
_entity.pdbx_description
1 polymer ?
#
loop_
_entity_poly.entity_id
_entity_poly.type
_entity_poly.pdbx_seq_one_letter_code
_entity_poly.pdbx_strand_id
1 'polypeptide(L)'
;MPVLRASAVLQIALLLSAVPAQYFISRWSGSSAAQRYHATTRLLRIWREWRKSYMNVTAWSDWTTQQMSKAMSLVGLGQEDQAGQGPPPVETMLFDNDLGFFGASKTARSPRPPYVFLRVGEVVLETKGHMVGVVVSWDPELRAPPEWVDRMYSGSDDTRAEKTPHYKVIFGGPGPSSVIVAYLPQTQLERITGMRPDIPTLENYFTHFNGKRFVMQPWLRELFPEDEEDDEGEDF
;
A
#
# COMPACT_ATOMS: atom_id res chain seq x y z
N MET A 1 -12.72 17.72 -35.95
CA MET A 1 -11.93 17.40 -34.74
C MET A 1 -10.49 17.11 -35.16
N PRO A 2 -9.47 17.73 -34.56
CA PRO A 2 -8.10 17.53 -35.01
C PRO A 2 -7.64 16.13 -34.57
N VAL A 3 -7.30 15.28 -35.54
CA VAL A 3 -6.76 13.95 -35.28
C VAL A 3 -5.31 14.12 -34.84
N LEU A 4 -5.01 13.83 -33.57
CA LEU A 4 -3.65 13.81 -33.05
C LEU A 4 -2.85 12.75 -33.79
N ARG A 5 -1.97 13.20 -34.69
CA ARG A 5 -1.06 12.30 -35.42
C ARG A 5 -0.07 11.70 -34.43
N ALA A 6 0.28 10.43 -34.60
CA ALA A 6 1.25 9.73 -33.74
C ALA A 6 2.58 10.47 -33.60
N SER A 7 2.99 11.21 -34.63
CA SER A 7 4.16 12.10 -34.59
C SER A 7 4.03 13.26 -33.60
N ALA A 8 2.84 13.85 -33.46
CA ALA A 8 2.59 14.94 -32.51
C ALA A 8 2.64 14.43 -31.06
N VAL A 9 2.11 13.23 -30.81
CA VAL A 9 2.19 12.58 -29.50
C VAL A 9 3.65 12.27 -29.13
N LEU A 10 4.43 11.78 -30.08
CA LEU A 10 5.87 11.53 -29.90
C LEU A 10 6.64 12.84 -29.61
N GLN A 11 6.33 13.91 -30.32
CA GLN A 11 6.93 15.23 -30.10
C GLN A 11 6.60 15.79 -28.70
N ILE A 12 5.34 15.66 -28.26
CA ILE A 12 4.90 16.09 -26.93
C ILE A 12 5.56 15.26 -25.83
N ALA A 13 5.61 13.93 -25.99
CA ALA A 13 6.29 13.05 -25.05
C ALA A 13 7.79 13.37 -24.93
N LEU A 14 8.44 13.67 -26.06
CA LEU A 14 9.85 14.06 -26.08
C LEU A 14 10.07 15.40 -25.38
N LEU A 15 9.20 16.39 -25.61
CA LEU A 15 9.24 17.69 -24.94
C LEU A 15 9.00 17.58 -23.42
N LEU A 16 8.06 16.74 -23.00
CA LEU A 16 7.79 16.50 -21.58
C LEU A 16 8.93 15.73 -20.89
N SER A 17 9.63 14.85 -21.61
CA SER A 17 10.81 14.16 -21.09
C SER A 17 12.05 15.04 -20.97
N ALA A 18 12.10 16.15 -21.71
CA ALA A 18 13.26 17.02 -21.77
C ALA A 18 13.51 17.75 -20.44
N VAL A 19 12.46 18.17 -19.72
CA VAL A 19 12.59 18.92 -18.47
C VAL A 19 13.14 18.06 -17.31
N PRO A 20 12.63 16.83 -17.06
CA PRO A 20 13.26 15.91 -16.13
C PRO A 20 14.69 15.55 -16.54
N ALA A 21 14.93 15.30 -17.83
CA ALA A 21 16.26 14.97 -18.32
C ALA A 21 17.26 16.11 -18.09
N GLN A 22 16.87 17.36 -18.36
CA GLN A 22 17.69 18.55 -18.08
C GLN A 22 17.98 18.70 -16.58
N TYR A 23 16.98 18.49 -15.73
CA TYR A 23 17.15 18.53 -14.28
C TYR A 23 18.14 17.46 -13.79
N PHE A 24 18.00 16.22 -14.23
CA PHE A 24 18.91 15.13 -13.87
C PHE A 24 20.33 15.37 -14.38
N ILE A 25 20.49 15.86 -15.61
CA ILE A 25 21.80 16.19 -16.19
C ILE A 25 22.46 17.34 -15.42
N SER A 26 21.71 18.39 -15.07
CA SER A 26 22.23 19.56 -14.34
C SER A 26 22.72 19.21 -12.93
N ARG A 27 22.05 18.26 -12.26
CA ARG A 27 22.39 17.82 -10.91
C ARG A 27 23.59 16.87 -10.88
N TRP A 28 23.96 16.27 -12.02
CA TRP A 28 25.08 15.33 -12.14
C TRP A 28 26.33 15.91 -12.82
N SER A 29 26.26 17.10 -13.43
CA SER A 29 27.42 17.77 -14.01
C SER A 29 28.21 18.56 -12.96
N GLY A 30 29.21 17.92 -12.33
CA GLY A 30 30.15 18.58 -11.43
C GLY A 30 31.10 19.58 -12.11
N SER A 31 31.67 20.51 -11.33
CA SER A 31 32.43 21.67 -11.83
C SER A 31 33.81 21.36 -12.44
N SER A 32 34.41 20.18 -12.19
CA SER A 32 35.74 19.81 -12.71
C SER A 32 35.72 18.82 -13.89
N ALA A 33 36.67 18.92 -14.82
CA ALA A 33 36.73 18.08 -16.03
C ALA A 33 36.92 16.58 -15.73
N ALA A 34 37.68 16.23 -14.69
CA ALA A 34 37.89 14.85 -14.27
C ALA A 34 36.63 14.22 -13.66
N GLN A 35 35.87 14.96 -12.85
CA GLN A 35 34.58 14.48 -12.32
C GLN A 35 33.54 14.27 -13.42
N ARG A 36 33.52 15.12 -14.46
CA ARG A 36 32.62 14.94 -15.60
C ARG A 36 32.93 13.64 -16.36
N TYR A 37 34.20 13.30 -16.57
CA TYR A 37 34.59 12.05 -17.24
C TYR A 37 34.20 10.80 -16.42
N HIS A 38 34.37 10.83 -15.11
CA HIS A 38 33.93 9.73 -14.24
C HIS A 38 32.40 9.66 -14.11
N ALA A 39 31.71 10.79 -14.13
CA ALA A 39 30.24 10.82 -14.15
C ALA A 39 29.69 10.27 -15.47
N THR A 40 30.27 10.63 -16.63
CA THR A 40 29.80 10.17 -17.94
C THR A 40 30.06 8.69 -18.15
N THR A 41 31.21 8.16 -17.73
CA THR A 41 31.49 6.72 -17.81
C THR A 41 30.58 5.90 -16.90
N ARG A 42 30.29 6.39 -15.69
CA ARG A 42 29.29 5.78 -14.78
C ARG A 42 27.88 5.82 -15.37
N LEU A 43 27.52 6.93 -16.01
CA LEU A 43 26.22 7.13 -16.66
C LEU A 43 26.05 6.21 -17.88
N LEU A 44 27.10 6.02 -18.70
CA LEU A 44 27.10 5.07 -19.81
C LEU A 44 26.98 3.62 -19.34
N ARG A 45 27.59 3.28 -18.19
CA ARG A 45 27.46 1.94 -17.58
C ARG A 45 26.04 1.72 -17.07
N ILE A 46 25.50 2.67 -16.30
CA ILE A 46 24.13 2.63 -15.79
C ILE A 46 23.14 2.58 -16.95
N TRP A 47 23.34 3.37 -18.00
CA TRP A 47 22.51 3.36 -19.21
C TRP A 47 22.57 2.02 -19.94
N ARG A 48 23.74 1.39 -20.02
CA ARG A 48 23.91 0.07 -20.65
C ARG A 48 23.26 -1.06 -19.84
N GLU A 49 23.31 -0.98 -18.51
CA GLU A 49 22.64 -1.91 -17.59
C GLU A 49 21.12 -1.69 -17.61
N TRP A 50 20.68 -0.43 -17.56
CA TRP A 50 19.29 -0.02 -17.63
C TRP A 50 18.66 -0.41 -18.97
N ARG A 51 19.33 -0.18 -20.11
CA ARG A 51 18.84 -0.61 -21.43
C ARG A 51 18.64 -2.13 -21.52
N LYS A 52 19.49 -2.93 -20.86
CA LYS A 52 19.36 -4.38 -20.85
C LYS A 52 18.20 -4.86 -19.95
N SER A 53 17.90 -4.14 -18.88
CA SER A 53 16.88 -4.53 -17.90
C SER A 53 15.49 -3.91 -18.14
N TYR A 54 15.42 -2.64 -18.56
CA TYR A 54 14.18 -1.87 -18.71
C TYR A 54 13.55 -1.95 -20.10
N MET A 55 14.30 -2.25 -21.17
CA MET A 55 13.70 -2.46 -22.50
C MET A 55 13.26 -3.89 -22.76
N ASN A 56 13.26 -4.77 -21.75
CA ASN A 56 12.62 -6.07 -21.87
C ASN A 56 11.12 -5.92 -21.57
N VAL A 57 10.33 -5.71 -22.62
CA VAL A 57 8.87 -5.52 -22.56
C VAL A 57 8.19 -6.68 -21.81
N THR A 58 8.72 -7.90 -21.90
CA THR A 58 8.19 -9.08 -21.19
C THR A 58 8.42 -9.02 -19.68
N ALA A 59 9.58 -8.54 -19.23
CA ALA A 59 9.84 -8.39 -17.80
C ALA A 59 8.94 -7.31 -17.17
N TRP A 60 8.58 -6.27 -17.93
CA TRP A 60 7.64 -5.25 -17.48
C TRP A 60 6.20 -5.76 -17.46
N SER A 61 5.77 -6.54 -18.47
CA SER A 61 4.45 -7.18 -18.45
C SER A 61 4.33 -8.22 -17.34
N ASP A 62 5.36 -9.03 -17.11
CA ASP A 62 5.34 -10.08 -16.11
C ASP A 62 5.38 -9.49 -14.70
N TRP A 63 6.21 -8.46 -14.48
CA TRP A 63 6.20 -7.74 -13.21
C TRP A 63 4.88 -7.01 -12.97
N THR A 64 4.35 -6.29 -13.96
CA THR A 64 3.06 -5.58 -13.79
C THR A 64 1.89 -6.54 -13.60
N THR A 65 1.82 -7.64 -14.35
CA THR A 65 0.79 -8.68 -14.16
C THR A 65 0.97 -9.41 -12.84
N GLN A 66 2.19 -9.64 -12.37
CA GLN A 66 2.45 -10.22 -11.05
C GLN A 66 2.05 -9.26 -9.92
N GLN A 67 2.32 -7.96 -10.05
CA GLN A 67 1.88 -6.99 -9.04
C GLN A 67 0.37 -6.79 -9.08
N MET A 68 -0.22 -6.78 -10.26
CA MET A 68 -1.67 -6.64 -10.44
C MET A 68 -2.41 -7.89 -9.97
N SER A 69 -1.87 -9.10 -10.19
CA SER A 69 -2.44 -10.35 -9.67
C SER A 69 -2.30 -10.44 -8.15
N LYS A 70 -1.18 -9.98 -7.58
CA LYS A 70 -1.02 -9.84 -6.13
C LYS A 70 -2.04 -8.87 -5.54
N ALA A 71 -2.17 -7.68 -6.12
CA ALA A 71 -3.18 -6.70 -5.71
C ALA A 71 -4.61 -7.26 -5.84
N MET A 72 -4.92 -7.92 -6.97
CA MET A 72 -6.21 -8.58 -7.19
C MET A 72 -6.48 -9.69 -6.17
N SER A 73 -5.46 -10.50 -5.82
CA SER A 73 -5.60 -11.57 -4.83
C SER A 73 -5.78 -11.02 -3.41
N LEU A 74 -5.08 -9.95 -3.07
CA LEU A 74 -5.15 -9.29 -1.76
C LEU A 74 -6.51 -8.61 -1.55
N VAL A 75 -7.03 -8.00 -2.61
CA VAL A 75 -8.28 -7.22 -2.59
C VAL A 75 -9.49 -8.09 -2.98
N GLY A 76 -9.28 -9.38 -3.27
CA GLY A 76 -10.34 -10.33 -3.61
C GLY A 76 -10.98 -10.08 -4.99
N LEU A 77 -10.34 -9.31 -5.87
CA LEU A 77 -10.87 -8.93 -7.18
C LEU A 77 -10.71 -10.01 -8.27
N GLY A 78 -10.03 -11.13 -7.99
CA GLY A 78 -9.60 -12.12 -8.99
C GLY A 78 -10.68 -12.98 -9.66
N GLN A 79 -11.96 -12.68 -9.51
CA GLN A 79 -13.05 -13.38 -10.20
C GLN A 79 -14.11 -12.38 -10.64
N GLU A 80 -14.17 -12.12 -11.96
CA GLU A 80 -15.17 -11.26 -12.58
C GLU A 80 -16.56 -11.90 -12.52
N ASP A 81 -17.54 -11.00 -12.37
CA ASP A 81 -18.98 -11.14 -12.60
C ASP A 81 -19.82 -12.04 -11.67
N GLN A 82 -20.42 -11.41 -10.65
CA GLN A 82 -21.88 -11.25 -10.65
C GLN A 82 -22.34 -10.10 -9.74
N ALA A 83 -23.37 -9.40 -10.23
CA ALA A 83 -23.84 -8.10 -9.76
C ALA A 83 -24.61 -8.16 -8.43
N GLY A 84 -24.17 -7.37 -7.46
CA GLY A 84 -24.95 -6.90 -6.31
C GLY A 84 -24.95 -5.37 -6.31
N GLN A 85 -26.09 -4.73 -6.03
CA GLN A 85 -26.23 -3.27 -6.08
C GLN A 85 -25.49 -2.59 -4.92
N GLY A 86 -24.21 -2.28 -5.12
CA GLY A 86 -23.39 -1.48 -4.23
C GLY A 86 -22.06 -1.11 -4.88
N PRO A 87 -21.35 -0.09 -4.38
CA PRO A 87 -19.99 0.21 -4.84
C PRO A 87 -19.11 -1.03 -4.62
N PRO A 88 -18.15 -1.31 -5.52
CA PRO A 88 -17.27 -2.46 -5.39
C PRO A 88 -16.59 -2.47 -4.00
N PRO A 89 -16.35 -3.65 -3.40
CA PRO A 89 -15.82 -3.75 -2.05
C PRO A 89 -14.55 -2.94 -1.81
N VAL A 90 -13.75 -2.74 -2.86
CA VAL A 90 -12.52 -1.92 -2.84
C VAL A 90 -12.80 -0.46 -2.58
N GLU A 91 -13.82 0.10 -3.26
CA GLU A 91 -14.25 1.48 -3.03
C GLU A 91 -14.78 1.62 -1.59
N THR A 92 -15.53 0.63 -1.11
CA THR A 92 -16.05 0.61 0.27
C THR A 92 -14.95 0.44 1.33
N MET A 93 -13.85 -0.24 1.01
CA MET A 93 -12.67 -0.33 1.87
C MET A 93 -11.85 0.97 1.86
N LEU A 94 -11.78 1.65 0.72
CA LEU A 94 -11.05 2.90 0.56
C LEU A 94 -11.73 4.05 1.30
N PHE A 95 -13.06 4.13 1.26
CA PHE A 95 -13.83 5.21 1.85
C PHE A 95 -14.46 4.82 3.19
N ASP A 96 -14.66 5.80 4.06
CA ASP A 96 -15.51 5.62 5.24
C ASP A 96 -16.92 5.21 4.78
N ASN A 97 -17.49 4.22 5.46
CA ASN A 97 -18.85 3.77 5.22
C ASN A 97 -19.68 3.90 6.50
N ASP A 98 -20.95 4.25 6.37
CA ASP A 98 -21.85 4.44 7.52
C ASP A 98 -22.23 3.12 8.22
N LEU A 99 -21.91 1.98 7.59
CA LEU A 99 -22.17 0.63 8.13
C LEU A 99 -21.08 0.16 9.10
N GLY A 100 -19.94 0.86 9.13
CA GLY A 100 -18.78 0.52 9.96
C GLY A 100 -18.08 -0.77 9.56
N PHE A 101 -18.22 -1.21 8.30
CA PHE A 101 -17.48 -2.36 7.77
C PHE A 101 -16.01 -2.02 7.53
N PHE A 102 -15.17 -3.05 7.47
CA PHE A 102 -13.75 -2.95 7.13
C PHE A 102 -12.97 -1.99 8.05
N GLY A 103 -13.24 -2.02 9.35
CA GLY A 103 -12.59 -1.12 10.30
C GLY A 103 -13.08 0.33 10.26
N ALA A 104 -14.13 0.67 9.51
CA ALA A 104 -14.65 2.04 9.37
C ALA A 104 -15.65 2.45 10.48
N SER A 105 -15.81 1.66 11.55
CA SER A 105 -16.68 2.02 12.67
C SER A 105 -16.22 3.33 13.33
N LYS A 106 -17.15 4.28 13.48
CA LYS A 106 -16.94 5.60 14.12
C LYS A 106 -17.00 5.55 15.66
N THR A 107 -17.20 4.37 16.23
CA THR A 107 -17.22 4.13 17.67
C THR A 107 -15.81 3.99 18.21
N ALA A 108 -15.49 4.68 19.30
CA ALA A 108 -14.24 4.50 20.00
C ALA A 108 -14.08 3.04 20.44
N ARG A 109 -12.90 2.47 20.20
CA ARG A 109 -12.56 1.07 20.50
C ARG A 109 -11.89 0.99 21.86
N SER A 110 -12.72 1.08 22.91
CA SER A 110 -12.30 0.99 24.29
C SER A 110 -13.34 0.19 25.10
N PRO A 111 -12.93 -0.79 25.93
CA PRO A 111 -11.55 -1.25 26.10
C PRO A 111 -11.03 -2.02 24.87
N ARG A 112 -9.72 -1.95 24.60
CA ARG A 112 -9.07 -2.77 23.57
C ARG A 112 -9.09 -4.23 24.02
N PRO A 113 -9.66 -5.15 23.23
CA PRO A 113 -9.64 -6.56 23.60
C PRO A 113 -8.22 -7.13 23.64
N PRO A 114 -7.87 -7.98 24.63
CA PRO A 114 -6.49 -8.45 24.83
C PRO A 114 -5.99 -9.35 23.69
N TYR A 115 -6.89 -9.92 22.89
CA TYR A 115 -6.56 -10.79 21.76
C TYR A 115 -6.30 -10.04 20.44
N VAL A 116 -6.51 -8.71 20.42
CA VAL A 116 -6.13 -7.81 19.32
C VAL A 116 -4.68 -7.41 19.54
N PHE A 117 -3.75 -8.05 18.81
CA PHE A 117 -2.31 -7.92 19.08
C PHE A 117 -1.63 -6.78 18.34
N LEU A 118 -2.13 -6.42 17.15
CA LEU A 118 -1.54 -5.33 16.37
C LEU A 118 -2.23 -4.02 16.70
N ARG A 119 -1.45 -2.94 16.71
CA ARG A 119 -1.91 -1.59 17.03
C ARG A 119 -1.96 -0.74 15.77
N VAL A 120 -2.86 0.25 15.73
CA VAL A 120 -2.89 1.24 14.65
C VAL A 120 -1.55 1.97 14.56
N GLY A 121 -1.07 2.14 13.33
CA GLY A 121 0.24 2.72 13.01
C GLY A 121 1.39 1.72 12.97
N GLU A 122 1.19 0.47 13.38
CA GLU A 122 2.23 -0.56 13.26
C GLU A 122 2.48 -0.94 11.80
N VAL A 123 3.75 -1.23 11.52
CA VAL A 123 4.20 -1.74 10.24
C VAL A 123 4.13 -3.25 10.26
N VAL A 124 3.52 -3.83 9.24
CA VAL A 124 3.25 -5.26 9.17
C VAL A 124 3.71 -5.84 7.84
N LEU A 125 4.14 -7.10 7.87
CA LEU A 125 4.33 -7.95 6.71
C LEU A 125 3.10 -8.83 6.55
N GLU A 126 2.47 -8.76 5.37
CA GLU A 126 1.43 -9.71 4.98
C GLU A 126 2.10 -10.98 4.45
N THR A 127 1.83 -12.10 5.13
CA THR A 127 2.63 -13.33 5.03
C THR A 127 2.44 -14.10 3.73
N LYS A 128 1.30 -13.99 3.03
CA LYS A 128 1.05 -14.70 1.77
C LYS A 128 1.67 -13.93 0.59
N GLY A 129 1.36 -12.65 0.48
CA GLY A 129 1.81 -11.75 -0.60
C GLY A 129 3.19 -11.12 -0.39
N HIS A 130 3.76 -11.25 0.82
CA HIS A 130 5.05 -10.67 1.21
C HIS A 130 5.11 -9.15 1.00
N MET A 131 4.03 -8.47 1.36
CA MET A 131 3.90 -7.01 1.21
C MET A 131 4.01 -6.32 2.56
N VAL A 132 4.72 -5.19 2.58
CA VAL A 132 4.84 -4.34 3.76
C VAL A 132 3.74 -3.28 3.73
N GLY A 133 2.96 -3.21 4.80
CA GLY A 133 1.86 -2.27 4.97
C GLY A 133 1.82 -1.65 6.35
N VAL A 134 0.89 -0.72 6.54
CA VAL A 134 0.63 -0.05 7.81
C VAL A 134 -0.81 -0.28 8.22
N VAL A 135 -1.02 -0.71 9.47
CA VAL A 135 -2.35 -0.89 10.06
C VAL A 135 -2.99 0.48 10.28
N VAL A 136 -4.17 0.73 9.68
CA VAL A 136 -4.91 2.00 9.84
C VAL A 136 -6.18 1.85 10.69
N SER A 137 -6.73 0.64 10.80
CA SER A 137 -7.82 0.33 11.73
C SER A 137 -7.88 -1.17 11.98
N TRP A 138 -8.59 -1.56 13.03
CA TRP A 138 -8.88 -2.95 13.36
C TRP A 138 -10.32 -3.11 13.83
N ASP A 139 -10.88 -4.29 13.64
CA ASP A 139 -12.11 -4.74 14.28
C ASP A 139 -11.83 -6.03 15.07
N PRO A 140 -12.48 -6.23 16.23
CA PRO A 140 -12.22 -7.38 17.09
C PRO A 140 -12.61 -8.72 16.44
N GLU A 141 -13.53 -8.67 15.49
CA GLU A 141 -14.05 -9.79 14.72
C GLU A 141 -14.28 -9.35 13.27
N LEU A 142 -14.49 -10.29 12.36
CA LEU A 142 -14.77 -10.00 10.96
C LEU A 142 -16.04 -9.14 10.84
N ARG A 143 -15.89 -7.96 10.26
CA ARG A 143 -16.98 -7.01 10.03
C ARG A 143 -16.96 -6.54 8.58
N ALA A 144 -17.63 -7.31 7.72
CA ALA A 144 -17.74 -7.05 6.29
C ALA A 144 -19.13 -7.45 5.78
N PRO A 145 -19.56 -6.95 4.60
CA PRO A 145 -20.79 -7.41 3.97
C PRO A 145 -20.78 -8.94 3.76
N PRO A 146 -21.89 -9.66 4.01
CA PRO A 146 -21.94 -11.11 3.85
C PRO A 146 -21.51 -11.61 2.47
N GLU A 147 -21.87 -10.87 1.41
CA GLU A 147 -21.46 -11.18 0.03
C GLU A 147 -19.95 -11.14 -0.16
N TRP A 148 -19.26 -10.22 0.53
CA TRP A 148 -17.81 -10.13 0.51
C TRP A 148 -17.17 -11.29 1.30
N VAL A 149 -17.73 -11.61 2.47
CA VAL A 149 -17.28 -12.73 3.28
C VAL A 149 -17.38 -14.03 2.50
N ASP A 150 -18.53 -14.29 1.89
CA ASP A 150 -18.75 -15.46 1.05
C ASP A 150 -17.73 -15.51 -0.08
N ARG A 151 -17.51 -14.41 -0.81
CA ARG A 151 -16.50 -14.35 -1.89
C ARG A 151 -15.08 -14.66 -1.41
N MET A 152 -14.67 -14.13 -0.26
CA MET A 152 -13.30 -14.25 0.25
C MET A 152 -13.01 -15.59 0.90
N TYR A 153 -14.03 -16.20 1.51
CA TYR A 153 -13.88 -17.43 2.29
C TYR A 153 -14.57 -18.63 1.64
N SER A 154 -15.23 -18.47 0.49
CA SER A 154 -15.79 -19.54 -0.34
C SER A 154 -14.77 -20.64 -0.60
N GLY A 155 -15.02 -21.83 -0.07
CA GLY A 155 -14.17 -23.01 -0.26
C GLY A 155 -13.06 -23.19 0.76
N SER A 156 -12.96 -22.34 1.78
CA SER A 156 -12.10 -22.55 2.94
C SER A 156 -12.93 -22.94 4.16
N ASP A 157 -12.52 -23.97 4.91
CA ASP A 157 -13.12 -24.39 6.19
C ASP A 157 -12.84 -23.36 7.32
N ASP A 158 -12.48 -22.14 6.96
CA ASP A 158 -11.91 -21.11 7.83
C ASP A 158 -13.01 -20.33 8.57
N THR A 159 -13.97 -21.05 9.15
CA THR A 159 -14.92 -20.55 10.16
C THR A 159 -14.21 -19.88 11.35
N ARG A 160 -12.90 -20.09 11.49
CA ARG A 160 -12.04 -19.43 12.47
C ARG A 160 -11.81 -17.96 12.12
N ALA A 161 -11.82 -17.58 10.84
CA ALA A 161 -11.61 -16.21 10.42
C ALA A 161 -12.67 -15.27 11.01
N GLU A 162 -13.94 -15.66 11.04
CA GLU A 162 -15.03 -14.82 11.55
C GLU A 162 -14.78 -14.28 12.97
N LYS A 163 -14.17 -15.09 13.84
CA LYS A 163 -13.90 -14.77 15.25
C LYS A 163 -12.47 -14.29 15.52
N THR A 164 -11.75 -13.91 14.47
CA THR A 164 -10.39 -13.36 14.60
C THR A 164 -10.41 -11.85 14.38
N PRO A 165 -9.54 -11.10 15.06
CA PRO A 165 -9.32 -9.70 14.76
C PRO A 165 -8.98 -9.51 13.29
N HIS A 166 -9.59 -8.52 12.68
CA HIS A 166 -9.36 -8.14 11.30
C HIS A 166 -8.82 -6.71 11.23
N TYR A 167 -7.90 -6.50 10.31
CA TYR A 167 -7.14 -5.26 10.19
C TYR A 167 -7.32 -4.67 8.81
N LYS A 168 -7.62 -3.37 8.76
CA LYS A 168 -7.47 -2.59 7.53
C LYS A 168 -6.02 -2.16 7.42
N VAL A 169 -5.35 -2.59 6.36
CA VAL A 169 -3.93 -2.34 6.11
C VAL A 169 -3.77 -1.62 4.79
N ILE A 170 -2.97 -0.55 4.78
CA ILE A 170 -2.59 0.16 3.56
C ILE A 170 -1.18 -0.29 3.14
N PHE A 171 -1.04 -0.71 1.89
CA PHE A 171 0.20 -1.12 1.24
C PHE A 171 0.58 -0.15 0.13
N GLY A 172 1.87 -0.06 -0.17
CA GLY A 172 2.34 0.60 -1.38
C GLY A 172 1.94 -0.20 -2.64
N GLY A 173 1.41 0.51 -3.63
CA GLY A 173 1.07 -0.07 -4.93
C GLY A 173 2.23 -0.04 -5.94
N PRO A 174 2.01 -0.50 -7.18
CA PRO A 174 3.07 -0.61 -8.19
C PRO A 174 3.63 0.74 -8.67
N GLY A 175 2.86 1.82 -8.47
CA GLY A 175 3.23 3.18 -8.85
C GLY A 175 3.56 4.07 -7.63
N PRO A 176 4.29 5.18 -7.83
CA PRO A 176 4.75 6.06 -6.75
C PRO A 176 3.64 6.75 -5.97
N SER A 177 2.41 6.76 -6.49
CA SER A 177 1.21 7.31 -5.84
C SER A 177 0.11 6.28 -5.69
N SER A 178 0.41 5.01 -5.96
CA SER A 178 -0.57 3.93 -5.89
C SER A 178 -0.55 3.34 -4.48
N VAL A 179 -1.74 3.07 -3.95
CA VAL A 179 -1.93 2.36 -2.69
C VAL A 179 -2.83 1.17 -2.93
N ILE A 180 -2.64 0.12 -2.15
CA ILE A 180 -3.53 -1.03 -2.10
C ILE A 180 -4.06 -1.11 -0.67
N VAL A 181 -5.38 -1.24 -0.52
CA VAL A 181 -6.02 -1.37 0.79
C VAL A 181 -6.56 -2.79 0.91
N ALA A 182 -6.29 -3.45 2.04
CA ALA A 182 -6.82 -4.78 2.31
C ALA A 182 -7.42 -4.87 3.70
N TYR A 183 -8.34 -5.83 3.85
CA TYR A 183 -8.93 -6.19 5.13
C TYR A 183 -8.58 -7.64 5.44
N LEU A 184 -7.67 -7.83 6.41
CA LEU A 184 -6.96 -9.10 6.60
C LEU A 184 -7.09 -9.60 8.04
N PRO A 185 -7.22 -10.93 8.26
CA PRO A 185 -7.22 -11.49 9.59
C PRO A 185 -5.83 -11.38 10.24
N GLN A 186 -5.79 -11.31 11.57
CA GLN A 186 -4.56 -11.27 12.37
C GLN A 186 -3.55 -12.35 11.99
N THR A 187 -4.03 -13.54 11.65
CA THR A 187 -3.22 -14.72 11.32
C THR A 187 -2.38 -14.54 10.04
N GLN A 188 -2.68 -13.54 9.21
CA GLN A 188 -1.94 -13.26 7.98
C GLN A 188 -0.93 -12.12 8.13
N LEU A 189 -0.86 -11.49 9.31
CA LEU A 189 -0.04 -10.29 9.54
C LEU A 189 1.03 -10.56 10.59
N GLU A 190 2.26 -10.17 10.26
CA GLU A 190 3.39 -10.20 11.18
C GLU A 190 3.90 -8.78 11.42
N ARG A 191 4.07 -8.41 12.70
CA ARG A 191 4.67 -7.11 13.05
C ARG A 191 6.13 -7.08 12.62
N ILE A 192 6.53 -6.00 11.94
CA ILE A 192 7.94 -5.71 11.64
C ILE A 192 8.35 -4.38 12.27
N THR A 193 9.61 -4.27 12.70
CA THR A 193 10.15 -3.07 13.37
C THR A 193 11.38 -2.54 12.63
N GLY A 194 11.74 -1.28 12.89
CA GLY A 194 12.96 -0.67 12.33
C GLY A 194 12.88 -0.29 10.84
N MET A 195 11.71 -0.41 10.22
CA MET A 195 11.46 -0.01 8.83
C MET A 195 10.35 1.04 8.79
N ARG A 196 10.57 2.14 8.06
CA ARG A 196 9.53 3.11 7.69
C ARG A 196 9.20 2.92 6.21
N PRO A 197 8.06 2.30 5.86
CA PRO A 197 7.63 2.23 4.47
C PRO A 197 7.21 3.61 3.96
N ASP A 198 7.49 3.87 2.68
CA ASP A 198 7.05 5.09 1.99
C ASP A 198 5.78 4.76 1.20
N ILE A 199 4.63 4.95 1.86
CA ILE A 199 3.31 4.67 1.28
C ILE A 199 2.57 6.00 1.16
N PRO A 200 2.08 6.35 -0.04
CA PRO A 200 1.28 7.56 -0.23
C PRO A 200 0.05 7.59 0.69
N THR A 201 -0.47 8.76 1.01
CA THR A 201 -1.72 8.97 1.77
C THR A 201 -1.69 8.57 3.25
N LEU A 202 -0.56 8.04 3.77
CA LEU A 202 -0.41 7.77 5.20
C LEU A 202 -0.53 9.04 6.04
N GLU A 203 -0.17 10.20 5.49
CA GLU A 203 -0.32 11.51 6.11
C GLU A 203 -1.76 11.86 6.51
N ASN A 204 -2.76 11.23 5.87
CA ASN A 204 -4.17 11.41 6.22
C ASN A 204 -4.52 10.75 7.56
N TYR A 205 -3.79 9.69 7.94
CA TYR A 205 -4.01 8.89 9.15
C TYR A 205 -2.98 9.18 10.23
N PHE A 206 -1.76 9.57 9.84
CA PHE A 206 -0.61 9.67 10.73
C PHE A 206 0.11 10.99 10.57
N THR A 207 0.68 11.48 11.68
CA THR A 207 1.45 12.73 11.70
C THR A 207 2.91 12.52 11.33
N HIS A 208 3.54 11.50 11.90
CA HIS A 208 4.95 11.17 11.68
C HIS A 208 5.24 9.72 12.08
N PHE A 209 6.44 9.23 11.76
CA PHE A 209 6.95 7.95 12.22
C PHE A 209 7.88 8.17 13.42
N ASN A 210 7.62 7.51 14.55
CA ASN A 210 8.38 7.70 15.80
C ASN A 210 9.61 6.78 15.92
N GLY A 211 9.93 6.02 14.89
CA GLY A 211 11.03 5.03 14.89
C GLY A 211 10.58 3.59 15.16
N LYS A 212 9.42 3.40 15.80
CA LYS A 212 8.79 2.08 16.01
C LYS A 212 7.56 1.90 15.13
N ARG A 213 6.68 2.92 15.09
CA ARG A 213 5.38 2.92 14.42
C ARG A 213 4.99 4.33 13.96
N PHE A 214 3.92 4.44 13.19
CA PHE A 214 3.32 5.72 12.84
C PHE A 214 2.45 6.27 13.96
N VAL A 215 2.60 7.55 14.26
CA VAL A 215 1.83 8.25 15.30
C VAL A 215 0.53 8.76 14.71
N MET A 216 -0.59 8.36 15.31
CA MET A 216 -1.94 8.69 14.85
C MET A 216 -2.20 10.19 14.79
N GLN A 217 -3.01 10.61 13.82
CA GLN A 217 -3.67 11.92 13.81
C GLN A 217 -4.67 12.01 14.99
N PRO A 218 -5.00 13.23 15.47
CA PRO A 218 -5.90 13.41 16.62
C PRO A 218 -7.25 12.69 16.48
N TRP A 219 -7.86 12.75 15.29
CA TRP A 219 -9.14 12.10 15.03
C TRP A 219 -9.07 10.57 15.11
N LEU A 220 -7.93 9.98 14.70
CA LEU A 220 -7.74 8.53 14.72
C LEU A 220 -7.45 8.04 16.15
N ARG A 221 -6.74 8.86 16.94
CA ARG A 221 -6.53 8.63 18.37
C ARG A 221 -7.85 8.59 19.15
N GLU A 222 -8.83 9.44 18.81
CA GLU A 222 -10.15 9.39 19.44
C GLU A 222 -10.89 8.07 19.18
N LEU A 223 -10.61 7.41 18.04
CA LEU A 223 -11.17 6.10 17.69
C LEU A 223 -10.41 4.93 18.31
N PHE A 224 -9.09 5.08 18.51
CA PHE A 224 -8.20 4.03 19.02
C PHE A 224 -7.35 4.55 20.19
N PRO A 225 -7.97 4.97 21.31
CA PRO A 225 -7.26 5.67 22.38
C PRO A 225 -6.16 4.82 23.03
N GLU A 226 -6.43 3.53 23.23
CA GLU A 226 -5.51 2.59 23.87
C GLU A 226 -4.40 2.08 22.93
N ASP A 227 -4.47 2.38 21.64
CA ASP A 227 -3.44 1.98 20.69
C ASP A 227 -2.20 2.85 20.82
N GLU A 228 -2.30 4.12 21.23
CA GLU A 228 -1.17 5.04 21.36
C GLU A 228 -0.27 4.75 22.57
N GLU A 229 -0.83 4.11 23.60
CA GLU A 229 -0.05 3.71 24.77
C GLU A 229 1.03 2.70 24.33
N ASP A 230 2.29 3.02 24.64
CA ASP A 230 3.38 2.07 24.45
C ASP A 230 3.22 0.97 25.52
N ASP A 231 3.50 -0.28 25.14
CA ASP A 231 3.58 -1.42 26.06
C ASP A 231 4.81 -1.28 26.99
N GLU A 232 4.98 -0.16 27.70
CA GLU A 232 6.05 0.08 28.68
C GLU A 232 5.80 -0.66 30.02
N GLY A 233 5.04 -1.76 30.00
CA GLY A 233 4.47 -2.38 31.20
C GLY A 233 4.82 -3.85 31.45
N GLU A 234 5.67 -4.50 30.65
CA GLU A 234 6.04 -5.91 30.88
C GLU A 234 7.56 -6.13 30.82
N ASP A 235 8.28 -5.53 31.77
CA ASP A 235 9.52 -6.12 32.28
C ASP A 235 9.18 -6.84 33.60
N PHE A 236 8.98 -8.16 33.54
CA PHE A 236 8.93 -9.05 34.70
C PHE A 236 10.22 -9.85 34.84
#